data_AF-A0A842Y8K3-F1
#
_entry.id   AF-A0A842Y8K3-F1
#
_cell.length_a   1.000
_cell.length_b   1.000
_cell.length_c   1.000
_cell.angle_alpha   90.00
_cell.angle_beta   90.00
_cell.angle_gamma   90.00
#
_symmetry.space_group_name_H-M   'P 1'
#
loop_
_entity.id
_entity.type
_entity.pdbx_description
1 polymer ?
#
loop_
_entity_poly.entity_id
_entity_poly.type
_entity_poly.pdbx_seq_one_letter_code
_entity_poly.pdbx_strand_id
1 'polypeptide(L)' 'MFKKEKPLGTFLVMATQSHIECMGELGLDYVIIDTEHGSYDTENMINLIRGAERAGITPFVRVANTDHKEIQRCLD' A
#
# COMPACT_ATOMS: atom_id res chain seq x y z
N MET A 1 4.31 12.66 11.79
CA MET A 1 3.77 12.79 13.16
C MET A 1 2.27 12.58 13.06
N PHE A 2 1.76 11.43 13.52
CA PHE A 2 0.32 11.16 13.48
C PHE A 2 -0.40 12.23 14.30
N LYS A 3 -1.22 13.07 13.65
CA LYS A 3 -2.17 13.92 14.37
C LYS A 3 -3.09 13.00 15.20
N LYS A 4 -3.60 13.47 16.33
CA LYS A 4 -4.55 12.75 17.21
C LYS A 4 -5.92 12.45 16.54
N GLU A 5 -5.98 12.40 15.21
CA GLU A 5 -7.13 12.08 14.39
C GLU A 5 -7.12 10.57 14.10
N LYS A 6 -8.29 9.95 13.98
CA LYS A 6 -8.38 8.53 13.64
C LYS A 6 -7.94 8.37 12.18
N PRO A 7 -6.87 7.60 11.89
CA PRO A 7 -6.39 7.48 10.52
C PRO A 7 -7.44 6.79 9.65
N LEU A 8 -7.65 7.32 8.45
CA LEU A 8 -8.54 6.76 7.44
C LEU A 8 -7.72 6.16 6.31
N GLY A 9 -8.00 4.90 5.97
CA GLY A 9 -7.34 4.21 4.89
C GLY A 9 -8.21 3.16 4.24
N THR A 10 -7.70 2.55 3.17
CA THR A 10 -8.45 1.59 2.36
C THR A 10 -7.57 0.43 1.87
N PHE A 11 -8.22 -0.64 1.43
CA PHE A 11 -7.57 -1.78 0.76
C PHE A 11 -7.44 -1.54 -0.73
N LEU A 12 -6.30 -1.95 -1.28
CA LEU A 12 -6.01 -1.97 -2.71
C LEU A 12 -5.96 -3.43 -3.17
N VAL A 13 -7.07 -3.97 -3.66
CA VAL A 13 -7.12 -5.33 -4.23
C VAL A 13 -6.83 -5.32 -5.73
N MET A 14 -7.28 -4.26 -6.41
CA MET A 14 -6.96 -3.97 -7.80
C MET A 14 -6.76 -2.46 -7.95
N ALA A 15 -5.51 -2.02 -7.95
CA ALA A 15 -5.15 -0.62 -8.01
C ALA A 15 -3.96 -0.40 -8.94
N THR A 16 -3.84 0.85 -9.38
CA THR A 16 -2.70 1.36 -10.14
C THR A 16 -2.16 2.58 -9.43
N GLN A 17 -1.00 3.08 -9.83
CA GLN A 17 -0.41 4.30 -9.25
C GLN A 17 -1.35 5.50 -9.33
N SER A 18 -2.11 5.66 -10.42
CA SER A 18 -3.08 6.75 -10.56
C SER A 18 -4.21 6.71 -9.51
N HIS A 19 -4.61 5.52 -9.06
CA HIS A 19 -5.58 5.41 -7.96
C HIS A 19 -5.00 5.95 -6.65
N ILE A 20 -3.71 5.69 -6.40
CA ILE A 20 -3.02 6.17 -5.20
C ILE A 20 -2.88 7.70 -5.24
N GLU A 21 -2.53 8.28 -6.38
CA GLU A 21 -2.48 9.74 -6.55
C GLU A 21 -3.83 10.38 -6.21
N CYS A 22 -4.94 9.85 -6.75
CA CYS A 22 -6.28 10.30 -6.41
C CYS A 22 -6.58 10.17 -4.90
N MET A 23 -6.17 9.08 -4.26
CA MET A 23 -6.37 8.87 -2.82
C MET A 23 -5.58 9.87 -1.98
N GLY A 24 -4.39 10.27 -2.43
CA GLY A 24 -3.57 11.26 -1.76
C GLY A 24 -4.23 12.63 -1.77
N GLU A 25 -4.78 13.02 -2.92
CA GLU A 25 -5.57 14.26 -3.07
C GLU A 25 -6.85 14.25 -2.22
N LEU A 26 -7.45 13.07 -2.01
CA LEU A 26 -8.61 12.90 -1.11
C LEU A 26 -8.24 12.93 0.38
N GLY A 27 -6.95 12.94 0.73
CA GLY A 27 -6.47 13.04 2.10
C GLY A 27 -6.54 11.74 2.90
N LEU A 28 -6.40 10.58 2.24
CA LEU A 28 -6.23 9.32 2.97
C LEU A 28 -4.89 9.29 3.70
N ASP A 29 -4.86 8.70 4.89
CA ASP A 29 -3.65 8.59 5.71
C ASP A 29 -2.79 7.38 5.32
N TYR A 30 -3.45 6.29 4.90
CA TYR A 30 -2.78 5.04 4.55
C TYR A 30 -3.53 4.21 3.50
N VAL A 31 -2.81 3.29 2.87
CA VAL A 31 -3.36 2.25 2.00
C VAL A 31 -2.81 0.88 2.39
N ILE A 32 -3.61 -0.16 2.20
CA ILE A 32 -3.18 -1.55 2.37
C ILE A 32 -3.09 -2.19 0.98
N ILE A 33 -1.86 -2.41 0.50
CA ILE A 33 -1.56 -3.14 -0.72
C ILE A 33 -1.78 -4.62 -0.44
N ASP A 34 -2.83 -5.17 -1.02
CA ASP A 34 -3.27 -6.52 -0.75
C ASP A 34 -2.57 -7.53 -1.67
N THR A 35 -1.50 -8.16 -1.19
CA THR A 35 -0.81 -9.22 -1.97
C THR A 35 -1.39 -10.62 -1.72
N GLU A 36 -2.38 -10.76 -0.82
CA GLU A 36 -3.02 -12.05 -0.51
C GLU A 36 -4.14 -12.38 -1.50
N HIS A 37 -4.93 -11.38 -1.89
CA HIS A 37 -6.01 -11.55 -2.87
C HIS A 37 -5.85 -10.67 -4.11
N GLY A 38 -5.02 -9.63 -4.04
CA GLY A 38 -4.70 -8.81 -5.20
C GLY A 38 -3.67 -9.48 -6.09
N SER A 39 -3.83 -9.29 -7.40
CA SER A 39 -2.91 -9.81 -8.40
C SER A 39 -1.71 -8.89 -8.59
N TYR A 40 -0.92 -8.68 -7.53
CA TYR A 40 0.31 -7.88 -7.59
C TYR A 40 1.54 -8.77 -7.50
N ASP A 41 2.45 -8.61 -8.47
CA ASP A 41 3.81 -9.09 -8.32
C ASP A 41 4.67 -8.08 -7.52
N THR A 42 5.95 -8.41 -7.33
CA THR A 42 6.90 -7.54 -6.62
C THR A 42 7.07 -6.19 -7.31
N GLU A 43 7.05 -6.13 -8.64
CA GLU A 43 7.24 -4.88 -9.37
C GLU A 43 6.03 -3.96 -9.19
N ASN A 44 4.81 -4.48 -9.35
CA ASN A 44 3.58 -3.74 -9.10
C ASN A 44 3.51 -3.25 -7.64
N MET A 45 3.84 -4.11 -6.67
CA MET A 45 3.89 -3.74 -5.25
C MET A 45 4.85 -2.56 -5.01
N ILE A 46 6.09 -2.64 -5.49
CA ILE A 46 7.09 -1.56 -5.37
C ILE A 46 6.58 -0.26 -6.00
N ASN A 47 5.95 -0.34 -7.18
CA ASN A 47 5.41 0.83 -7.86
C ASN A 47 4.26 1.48 -7.08
N LEU A 48 3.40 0.69 -6.43
CA LEU A 48 2.34 1.18 -5.55
C LEU A 48 2.92 1.80 -4.27
N ILE A 49 3.93 1.19 -3.64
CA ILE A 49 4.65 1.75 -2.48
C ILE A 49 5.22 3.13 -2.82
N ARG A 50 5.98 3.22 -3.92
CA ARG A 50 6.54 4.50 -4.41
C ARG A 50 5.46 5.53 -4.70
N GLY A 51 4.34 5.12 -5.28
CA GLY A 51 3.18 5.98 -5.53
C GLY A 51 2.62 6.55 -4.23
N ALA A 52 2.46 5.72 -3.21
CA ALA A 52 1.91 6.11 -1.90
C ALA A 52 2.83 7.11 -1.19
N GLU A 53 4.12 6.81 -1.14
CA GLU A 53 5.12 7.70 -0.54
C GLU A 53 5.14 9.08 -1.23
N ARG A 54 5.09 9.11 -2.57
CA ARG A 54 5.03 10.38 -3.32
C ARG A 54 3.72 11.13 -3.10
N ALA A 55 2.63 10.42 -2.87
CA ALA A 55 1.31 11.00 -2.56
C ALA A 55 1.14 11.39 -1.09
N GLY A 56 2.15 11.19 -0.23
CA GLY A 56 2.06 11.48 1.20
C GLY A 56 1.22 10.49 1.99
N ILE A 57 0.90 9.33 1.42
CA ILE A 57 0.13 8.24 2.02
C ILE A 57 1.09 7.20 2.61
N THR A 58 0.78 6.66 3.79
CA THR A 58 1.55 5.55 4.37
C THR A 58 1.18 4.21 3.70
N PRO A 59 2.10 3.52 3.01
CA PRO A 59 1.81 2.20 2.47
C PRO A 59 1.97 1.10 3.52
N PHE A 60 0.99 0.22 3.62
CA PHE A 60 1.09 -1.07 4.29
C PHE A 60 0.98 -2.19 3.27
N VAL A 61 1.80 -3.24 3.40
CA VAL A 61 1.67 -4.44 2.57
C VAL A 61 1.00 -5.52 3.41
N ARG A 62 -0.15 -6.04 2.95
CA ARG A 62 -0.69 -7.30 3.46
C ARG A 62 0.03 -8.43 2.77
N VAL A 63 0.92 -9.08 3.50
CA VAL A 63 1.72 -10.22 3.03
C VAL A 63 0.79 -11.40 2.74
N ALA A 64 0.99 -12.07 1.61
CA ALA A 64 0.15 -13.19 1.17
C ALA A 64 0.18 -14.39 2.14
N ASN A 65 1.29 -14.59 2.83
CA ASN A 65 1.46 -15.65 3.81
C ASN A 65 2.52 -15.25 4.86
N THR A 66 2.56 -15.97 5.98
CA THR A 66 3.47 -15.70 7.11
C THR A 66 4.82 -16.41 7.01
N ASP A 67 5.13 -17.03 5.86
CA ASP A 67 6.43 -17.65 5.65
C ASP A 67 7.53 -16.60 5.43
N HIS A 68 8.77 -16.99 5.76
CA HIS A 68 9.92 -16.09 5.74
C HIS A 68 10.17 -15.48 4.36
N LYS A 69 9.95 -16.25 3.29
CA LYS A 69 10.23 -15.79 1.92
C LYS A 69 9.26 -14.68 1.53
N GLU A 70 7.97 -14.83 1.81
CA GLU A 70 6.98 -13.80 1.48
C GLU A 70 7.17 -12.52 2.31
N ILE A 71 7.49 -12.65 3.61
CA ILE A 71 7.80 -11.50 4.45
C ILE A 71 9.05 -10.77 3.95
N GLN A 72 10.12 -11.52 3.65
CA GLN A 72 11.37 -10.95 3.14
C GLN A 72 11.15 -10.23 1.80
N ARG A 73 10.42 -10.85 0.86
CA ARG A 73 10.07 -10.25 -0.43
C ARG A 73 9.34 -8.91 -0.30
N CYS A 74 8.53 -8.73 0.75
CA CYS A 74 7.80 -7.49 0.99
C CYS A 74 8.63 -6.41 1.70
N LEU A 75 9.74 -6.79 2.34
CA LEU A 75 10.63 -5.88 3.07
C LEU A 75 11.88 -5.47 2.27
N ASP A 76 12.30 -6.28 1.30
CA ASP A 76 13.36 -5.99 0.33
C ASP A 76 12.98 -4.84 -0.64
#